data_AF-A0A4S8HZY8-F1
#
_entry.id   AF-A0A4S8HZY8-F1
#
_cell.length_a   1.000
_cell.length_b   1.000
_cell.length_c   1.000
_cell.angle_alpha   90.00
_cell.angle_beta   90.00
_cell.angle_gamma   90.00
#
_symmetry.space_group_name_H-M   'P 1'
#
loop_
_entity.id
_entity.type
_entity.pdbx_description
1 polymer ?
#
loop_
_entity_poly.entity_id
_entity_poly.type
_entity_poly.pdbx_seq_one_letter_code
_entity_poly.pdbx_strand_id
1 'polypeptide(L)' 'MASEFDDKKQRAYINRRAIMDLGMGIIYTGMAILMFFASKVGLDSVFSEPFNYIFGGLCLLYGGFRIYRGIRKNYYR' A
#
# COMPACT_ATOMS: atom_id res chain seq x y z
N MET A 1 -33.59 -3.75 15.66
CA MET A 1 -33.47 -4.64 14.49
C MET A 1 -33.03 -3.88 13.23
N ALA A 2 -33.69 -2.80 12.77
CA ALA A 2 -33.24 -2.05 11.58
C ALA A 2 -31.82 -1.44 11.71
N SER A 3 -31.44 -0.94 12.89
CA SER A 3 -30.11 -0.38 13.16
C SER A 3 -28.98 -1.41 13.03
N GLU A 4 -29.19 -2.64 13.52
CA GLU A 4 -28.15 -3.69 13.49
C GLU A 4 -27.84 -4.19 12.08
N PHE A 5 -28.80 -4.14 11.16
CA PHE A 5 -28.58 -4.48 9.75
C PHE A 5 -27.78 -3.39 9.01
N ASP A 6 -28.01 -2.11 9.36
CA ASP A 6 -27.23 -1.00 8.83
C ASP A 6 -25.79 -1.01 9.35
N ASP A 7 -25.60 -1.26 10.65
CA ASP A 7 -24.28 -1.35 11.28
C ASP A 7 -23.42 -2.48 10.68
N LYS A 8 -24.01 -3.64 10.38
CA LYS A 8 -23.30 -4.75 9.72
C LYS A 8 -22.88 -4.41 8.30
N LYS A 9 -23.75 -3.76 7.51
CA LYS A 9 -23.40 -3.31 6.14
C LYS A 9 -22.32 -2.24 6.18
N GLN A 10 -22.42 -1.30 7.10
CA GLN A 10 -21.44 -0.23 7.26
C GLN A 10 -20.08 -0.78 7.69
N ARG A 11 -20.02 -1.69 8.68
CA ARG A 11 -18.77 -2.40 9.04
C ARG A 11 -18.15 -3.15 7.85
N ALA A 12 -18.93 -3.92 7.10
CA ALA A 12 -18.43 -4.66 5.94
C ALA A 12 -17.86 -3.74 4.85
N TYR A 13 -18.52 -2.60 4.61
CA TYR A 13 -18.08 -1.58 3.65
C TYR A 13 -16.78 -0.91 4.09
N ILE A 14 -16.67 -0.54 5.37
CA ILE A 14 -15.48 0.09 5.92
C ILE A 14 -14.31 -0.92 5.90
N ASN A 15 -14.52 -2.19 6.30
CA ASN A 15 -13.53 -3.27 6.18
C ASN A 15 -13.01 -3.44 4.75
N ARG A 16 -13.91 -3.53 3.75
CA ARG A 16 -13.51 -3.65 2.34
C ARG A 16 -12.62 -2.49 1.90
N ARG A 17 -13.00 -1.27 2.24
CA ARG A 17 -12.25 -0.06 1.90
C ARG A 17 -10.86 -0.07 2.54
N ALA A 18 -10.75 -0.52 3.79
CA ALA A 18 -9.44 -0.65 4.44
C ALA A 18 -8.56 -1.75 3.85
N ILE A 19 -9.13 -2.90 3.47
CA ILE A 19 -8.36 -3.96 2.79
C ILE A 19 -7.83 -3.45 1.44
N MET A 20 -8.62 -2.67 0.70
CA MET A 20 -8.12 -2.00 -0.51
C MET A 20 -6.99 -1.01 -0.22
N ASP A 21 -7.11 -0.18 0.81
CA ASP A 21 -6.05 0.78 1.17
C ASP A 21 -4.76 0.08 1.60
N LEU A 22 -4.87 -1.04 2.33
CA LEU A 22 -3.76 -1.86 2.81
C LEU A 22 -3.12 -2.63 1.65
N GLY A 23 -3.93 -3.22 0.76
CA GLY A 23 -3.49 -3.90 -0.45
C GLY A 23 -2.74 -2.96 -1.40
N MET A 24 -3.24 -1.75 -1.63
CA MET A 24 -2.53 -0.74 -2.41
C MET A 24 -1.20 -0.35 -1.75
N GLY A 25 -1.15 -0.22 -0.41
CA GLY A 25 0.10 0.02 0.31
C GLY A 25 1.13 -1.10 0.12
N ILE A 26 0.69 -2.37 0.15
CA ILE A 26 1.54 -3.54 -0.11
C ILE A 26 2.07 -3.51 -1.54
N ILE A 27 1.22 -3.19 -2.53
CA ILE A 27 1.64 -3.08 -3.94
C ILE A 27 2.69 -1.98 -4.11
N TYR A 28 2.48 -0.79 -3.55
CA TYR A 28 3.46 0.31 -3.63
C TYR A 28 4.78 -0.04 -2.95
N THR A 29 4.73 -0.73 -1.82
CA THR A 29 5.93 -1.16 -1.09
C THR A 29 6.66 -2.28 -1.84
N GLY A 30 5.93 -3.22 -2.44
CA GLY A 30 6.48 -4.24 -3.32
C GLY A 30 7.14 -3.64 -4.56
N MET A 31 6.49 -2.67 -5.21
CA MET A 31 7.07 -1.92 -6.32
C MET A 31 8.33 -1.16 -5.92
N ALA A 32 8.36 -0.53 -4.75
CA ALA A 32 9.55 0.15 -4.25
C ALA A 32 10.73 -0.82 -4.06
N ILE A 33 10.48 -1.99 -3.47
CA ILE A 33 11.50 -3.03 -3.29
C ILE A 33 11.99 -3.53 -4.66
N LEU A 34 11.07 -3.77 -5.59
CA LEU A 34 11.40 -4.17 -6.96
C LEU A 34 12.21 -3.10 -7.69
N MET A 35 11.91 -1.81 -7.50
CA MET A 35 12.69 -0.72 -8.09
C MET A 35 14.08 -0.57 -7.45
N PHE A 36 14.20 -0.86 -6.15
CA PHE A 36 15.51 -0.91 -5.49
C PHE A 36 16.35 -2.08 -6.00
N PHE A 37 15.71 -3.22 -6.28
CA PHE A 37 16.31 -4.38 -6.94
C PHE A 37 16.34 -4.28 -8.47
N ALA A 38 15.81 -3.21 -9.08
CA ALA A 38 15.74 -3.08 -10.54
C ALA A 38 17.14 -3.03 -11.17
N SER A 39 18.11 -2.48 -10.45
CA SER A 39 19.51 -2.49 -10.85
C SER A 39 20.08 -3.92 -10.93
N LYS A 40 19.65 -4.82 -10.03
CA LYS A 40 20.01 -6.26 -10.10
C LYS A 40 19.27 -7.02 -11.20
N VAL A 41 18.10 -6.54 -11.62
CA VAL A 41 17.25 -7.18 -12.65
C VAL A 41 17.62 -6.70 -14.07
N GLY A 42 18.55 -5.74 -14.21
CA GLY A 42 19.01 -5.22 -15.50
C GLY A 42 18.08 -4.15 -16.10
N LEU A 43 17.19 -3.58 -15.28
CA LEU A 43 16.31 -2.47 -15.65
C LEU A 43 17.03 -1.11 -15.67
N ASP A 44 18.32 -1.06 -15.32
CA ASP A 44 19.18 0.13 -15.45
C ASP A 44 19.28 0.66 -16.89
N SER A 45 18.97 -0.20 -17.88
CA SER A 45 18.89 0.18 -19.29
C SER A 45 17.63 0.96 -19.65
N VAL A 46 16.56 0.88 -18.84
CA VAL A 46 15.26 1.52 -19.09
C VAL A 46 15.13 2.81 -18.28
N PHE A 47 15.68 2.84 -17.06
CA PHE A 47 15.58 3.97 -16.15
C PHE A 47 16.96 4.31 -15.58
N SER A 48 17.29 5.60 -15.54
CA SER A 48 18.54 6.06 -14.96
C SER A 48 18.61 5.73 -13.46
N GLU A 49 19.78 5.28 -12.98
CA GLU A 49 20.03 4.96 -11.56
C GLU A 49 19.45 5.97 -10.56
N PRO A 50 19.68 7.30 -10.70
CA PRO A 50 19.13 8.28 -9.75
C PRO A 50 17.60 8.31 -9.77
N PHE A 51 16.96 8.06 -10.92
CA PHE A 51 15.51 8.00 -11.02
C PHE A 51 14.95 6.78 -10.29
N ASN A 52 15.58 5.61 -10.41
CA ASN A 52 15.18 4.39 -9.71
C ASN A 52 15.26 4.57 -8.18
N TYR A 53 16.33 5.19 -7.68
CA TYR A 53 16.48 5.46 -6.25
C TYR A 53 15.46 6.47 -5.71
N ILE A 54 15.22 7.58 -6.44
CA ILE A 54 14.26 8.61 -6.02
C ILE A 54 12.83 8.06 -6.07
N PHE A 55 12.46 7.40 -7.17
CA PHE A 55 11.11 6.89 -7.37
C PHE A 55 10.83 5.68 -6.46
N GLY A 56 11.80 4.78 -6.32
CA GLY A 56 11.75 3.67 -5.37
C GLY A 56 11.63 4.19 -3.93
N GLY A 57 12.43 5.19 -3.55
CA GLY A 57 12.35 5.83 -2.24
C GLY A 57 11.00 6.50 -1.96
N LEU A 58 10.43 7.21 -2.95
CA LEU A 58 9.09 7.80 -2.87
C LEU A 58 8.00 6.73 -2.73
N CYS A 59 8.06 5.66 -3.52
CA CYS A 59 7.12 4.54 -3.40
C CYS A 59 7.27 3.82 -2.05
N LEU A 60 8.48 3.73 -1.49
CA LEU A 60 8.72 3.11 -0.20
C LEU A 60 8.18 3.97 0.94
N LEU A 61 8.43 5.28 0.91
CA LEU A 61 7.88 6.23 1.86
C LEU A 61 6.35 6.27 1.80
N TYR A 62 5.79 6.40 0.61
CA TYR A 62 4.34 6.49 0.42
C TYR A 62 3.62 5.16 0.69
N GLY A 63 4.19 4.05 0.21
CA GLY A 63 3.73 2.69 0.47
C GLY A 63 3.79 2.35 1.96
N GLY A 64 4.92 2.66 2.61
CA GLY A 64 5.11 2.50 4.05
C GLY A 64 4.12 3.35 4.86
N PHE A 65 3.89 4.60 4.48
CA PHE A 65 2.89 5.46 5.12
C PHE A 65 1.46 4.91 4.95
N ARG A 66 1.13 4.37 3.76
CA ARG A 66 -0.16 3.71 3.51
C ARG A 66 -0.34 2.43 4.31
N ILE A 67 0.70 1.60 4.41
CA ILE A 67 0.70 0.40 5.25
C ILE A 67 0.56 0.79 6.72
N TYR A 68 1.33 1.76 7.20
CA TYR A 68 1.22 2.28 8.57
C TYR A 68 -0.20 2.77 8.87
N ARG A 69 -0.79 3.54 7.96
CA ARG A 69 -2.19 4.00 8.07
C ARG A 69 -3.20 2.84 8.02
N GLY A 70 -2.93 1.80 7.23
CA GLY A 70 -3.76 0.59 7.11
C GLY A 70 -3.70 -0.31 8.34
N ILE A 71 -2.51 -0.55 8.89
CA ILE A 71 -2.28 -1.37 10.10
C ILE A 71 -2.81 -0.65 11.34
N ARG A 72 -2.60 0.67 11.46
CA ARG A 72 -3.01 1.42 12.65
C ARG A 72 -4.52 1.65 12.75
N LYS A 73 -5.29 1.38 11.69
CA LYS A 73 -6.73 1.16 11.82
C LYS A 73 -6.97 -0.23 12.38
N ASN A 74 -6.90 -0.33 13.71
CA ASN A 74 -7.57 -1.37 14.47
C ASN A 74 -9.06 -1.41 14.05
N TYR A 75 -9.38 -2.27 13.10
CA TYR A 75 -10.74 -2.78 12.89
C TYR A 75 -11.17 -3.76 13.98
N TYR A 76 -10.24 -4.11 14.87
CA TYR A 76 -10.51 -4.81 16.11
C TYR A 76 -10.99 -3.80 17.18
N ARG A 77 -12.21 -3.28 16.99
CA ARG A 77 -13.11 -2.92 18.08
C ARG A 77 -14.56 -3.04 17.62
#